data_AF-A0A2W5ZDA1-F1
#
_entry.id   AF-A0A2W5ZDA1-F1
#
_cell.length_a   1.000
_cell.length_b   1.000
_cell.length_c   1.000
_cell.angle_alpha   90.00
_cell.angle_beta   90.00
_cell.angle_gamma   90.00
#
_symmetry.space_group_name_H-M   'P 1'
#
loop_
_entity.id
_entity.type
_entity.pdbx_description
1 polymer ?
#
loop_
_entity_poly.entity_id
_entity_poly.type
_entity_poly.pdbx_seq_one_letter_code
_entity_poly.pdbx_strand_id
1 'polypeptide(L)' 'MEPPPSQPATGGDSAGPDDRSDTGARRVQMVTCGRCGWPSASVAQEGMRLLSFVCHWCGKTTVGVVDPTIRRNVIF' A
#
# COMPACT_ATOMS: atom_id res chain seq x y z
N MET A 1 47.84 -12.60 37.79
CA MET A 1 46.79 -13.58 38.13
C MET A 1 45.47 -12.83 38.01
N GLU A 2 44.48 -13.16 37.21
CA GLU A 2 44.10 -14.26 36.31
C GLU A 2 42.99 -13.71 35.36
N PRO A 3 42.71 -14.33 34.20
CA PRO A 3 41.74 -13.82 33.23
C PRO A 3 40.31 -14.34 33.50
N PRO A 4 39.25 -13.59 33.14
CA PRO A 4 37.93 -14.20 32.91
C PRO A 4 37.31 -13.73 31.56
N PRO A 5 36.17 -14.29 31.12
CA PRO A 5 36.13 -15.44 30.23
C PRO A 5 35.54 -15.11 28.84
N SER A 6 35.76 -16.07 27.94
CA SER A 6 35.02 -16.43 26.72
C SER A 6 33.89 -15.53 26.20
N GLN A 7 34.03 -15.17 24.92
CA GLN A 7 33.06 -14.67 23.94
C GLN A 7 31.57 -14.93 24.25
N PRO A 8 30.68 -13.97 23.99
CA PRO A 8 29.42 -14.32 23.35
C PRO A 8 29.68 -14.46 21.85
N ALA A 9 29.41 -15.66 21.32
CA ALA A 9 29.14 -15.82 19.90
C ALA A 9 28.07 -14.81 19.53
N THR A 10 28.37 -13.89 18.61
CA THR A 10 27.37 -13.02 17.98
C THR A 10 26.45 -13.93 17.19
N GLY A 11 25.46 -14.47 17.88
CA GLY A 11 24.32 -15.13 17.27
C GLY A 11 23.52 -14.11 16.49
N GLY A 12 23.07 -14.52 15.31
CA GLY A 12 21.88 -13.94 14.71
C GLY A 12 22.10 -13.00 13.53
N ASP A 13 23.01 -13.30 12.60
CA ASP A 13 22.85 -12.81 11.23
C ASP A 13 21.84 -13.71 10.48
N SER A 14 20.60 -13.69 10.95
CA SER A 14 19.45 -14.24 10.24
C SER A 14 18.23 -13.40 10.55
N ALA A 15 18.28 -12.18 10.05
CA ALA A 15 17.09 -11.50 9.59
C ALA A 15 17.56 -10.72 8.38
N GLY A 16 17.47 -11.38 7.21
CA GLY A 16 17.45 -10.63 5.96
C GLY A 16 16.41 -9.52 6.12
N PRO A 17 16.59 -8.36 5.45
CA PRO A 17 15.43 -7.54 5.24
C PRO A 17 14.43 -8.44 4.51
N ASP A 18 13.40 -8.90 5.23
CA ASP A 18 12.10 -9.23 4.65
C ASP A 18 11.62 -7.87 4.12
N ASP A 19 12.29 -7.42 3.05
CA ASP A 19 11.85 -6.43 2.13
C ASP A 19 10.67 -7.10 1.43
N ARG A 20 9.58 -7.20 2.18
CA ARG A 20 8.25 -7.04 1.64
C ARG A 20 8.22 -5.64 1.04
N SER A 21 8.92 -5.48 -0.07
CA SER A 21 8.34 -4.93 -1.28
C SER A 21 7.10 -5.77 -1.65
N ASP A 22 6.13 -5.92 -0.73
CA ASP A 22 4.74 -5.85 -1.09
C ASP A 22 4.50 -4.38 -1.46
N THR A 23 5.12 -3.97 -2.56
CA THR A 23 4.62 -2.84 -3.33
C THR A 23 3.40 -3.41 -4.05
N GLY A 24 2.37 -3.80 -3.28
CA GLY A 24 1.18 -4.49 -3.78
C GLY A 24 0.73 -3.77 -5.04
N ALA A 25 0.64 -4.52 -6.14
CA ALA A 25 0.66 -3.96 -7.49
C ALA A 25 -0.26 -2.73 -7.57
N ARG A 26 0.32 -1.56 -7.84
CA ARG A 26 -0.46 -0.32 -7.98
C ARG A 26 -1.22 -0.39 -9.30
N ARG A 27 -2.55 -0.28 -9.23
CA ARG A 27 -3.42 -0.30 -10.41
C ARG A 27 -4.27 0.95 -10.43
N VAL A 28 -4.59 1.43 -11.62
CA VAL A 28 -5.60 2.49 -11.78
C VAL A 28 -6.97 1.82 -11.64
N GLN A 29 -7.72 2.22 -10.63
CA GLN A 29 -9.04 1.70 -10.32
C GLN A 29 -10.08 2.80 -10.45
N MET A 30 -11.32 2.43 -10.77
CA MET A 30 -12.43 3.35 -10.66
C MET A 30 -12.86 3.44 -9.19
N VAL A 31 -12.99 4.67 -8.70
CA VAL A 31 -13.41 4.99 -7.34
C VAL A 31 -14.57 5.97 -7.41
N THR A 32 -15.67 5.65 -6.73
CA THR A 32 -16.84 6.53 -6.69
C THR A 32 -16.74 7.49 -5.51
N CYS A 33 -16.90 8.79 -5.75
CA CYS A 33 -16.90 9.79 -4.69
C CYS A 33 -18.07 9.57 -3.73
N GLY A 34 -17.78 9.33 -2.45
CA GLY A 34 -18.82 9.10 -1.42
C GLY A 34 -19.70 10.33 -1.13
N ARG A 35 -19.35 11.51 -1.64
CA ARG A 35 -20.14 12.75 -1.46
C ARG A 35 -21.08 13.06 -2.62
N CYS A 36 -20.56 13.08 -3.85
CA CYS A 36 -21.33 13.48 -5.04
C CYS A 36 -21.62 12.34 -6.01
N GLY A 37 -21.12 11.12 -5.75
CA GLY A 37 -21.32 9.97 -6.61
C GLY A 37 -20.51 10.00 -7.92
N TRP A 38 -19.68 11.02 -8.15
CA TRP A 38 -18.91 11.13 -9.38
C TRP A 38 -17.82 10.05 -9.45
N PRO A 39 -17.73 9.27 -10.54
CA PRO A 39 -16.67 8.28 -10.72
C PRO A 39 -15.34 8.99 -11.01
N SER A 40 -14.26 8.51 -10.40
CA SER A 40 -12.91 9.05 -10.57
C SER A 40 -11.92 7.91 -10.75
N ALA A 41 -10.99 8.04 -11.68
CA ALA A 41 -9.87 7.11 -11.79
C ALA A 41 -8.81 7.47 -10.75
N SER A 42 -8.34 6.51 -9.98
CA SER A 42 -7.31 6.75 -8.97
C SER A 42 -6.39 5.55 -8.81
N VAL A 43 -5.14 5.82 -8.42
CA VAL A 43 -4.16 4.76 -8.16
C VAL A 43 -4.49 4.12 -6.82
N ALA A 44 -4.84 2.84 -6.84
CA ALA A 44 -5.08 2.03 -5.66
C ALA A 44 -4.04 0.91 -5.59
N GLN A 45 -3.64 0.54 -4.38
CA GLN A 45 -2.82 -0.65 -4.17
C GLN A 45 -3.70 -1.90 -4.24
N GLU A 46 -3.11 -3.02 -4.63
CA GLU A 46 -3.79 -4.30 -4.61
C GLU A 46 -4.36 -4.61 -3.22
N GLY A 47 -5.61 -5.06 -3.15
CA GLY A 47 -6.32 -5.34 -1.89
C GLY A 47 -6.96 -4.13 -1.19
N MET A 48 -6.71 -2.91 -1.67
CA MET A 48 -7.29 -1.69 -1.09
C MET A 48 -8.79 -1.58 -1.43
N ARG A 49 -9.65 -1.47 -0.40
CA ARG A 49 -11.11 -1.34 -0.57
C ARG A 49 -11.63 0.08 -0.48
N LEU A 50 -10.88 0.95 0.19
CA LEU A 50 -11.23 2.35 0.42
C LEU A 50 -10.03 3.21 0.06
N LEU A 51 -10.27 4.31 -0.65
CA LEU A 51 -9.24 5.27 -1.04
C LEU A 51 -9.69 6.68 -0.67
N SER A 52 -8.81 7.45 -0.03
CA SER A 52 -8.98 8.89 0.15
C SER A 52 -8.45 9.63 -1.07
N PHE A 53 -9.28 10.45 -1.71
CA PHE A 53 -8.90 11.23 -2.88
C PHE A 53 -9.64 12.57 -2.92
N VAL A 54 -9.09 13.52 -3.69
CA VAL A 54 -9.76 14.79 -3.98
C VAL A 54 -10.64 14.58 -5.20
N CYS A 55 -11.96 14.68 -5.05
CA CYS A 55 -12.87 14.54 -6.17
C CYS A 55 -12.76 15.76 -7.10
N HIS A 56 -12.39 15.53 -8.36
CA HIS A 56 -12.25 16.61 -9.36
C HIS A 56 -13.58 17.34 -9.63
N TRP A 57 -14.72 16.67 -9.44
CA TRP A 57 -16.03 17.28 -9.68
C TRP A 57 -16.45 18.25 -8.56
N CYS A 58 -16.40 17.81 -7.30
CA CYS A 58 -16.87 18.62 -6.18
C CYS A 58 -15.74 19.36 -5.43
N GLY A 59 -14.48 19.14 -5.81
CA GLY A 59 -13.29 19.78 -5.24
C GLY A 59 -13.00 19.40 -3.78
N LYS A 60 -13.70 18.40 -3.22
CA LYS A 60 -13.59 18.02 -1.81
C LYS A 60 -12.82 16.72 -1.65
N THR A 61 -12.03 16.65 -0.59
CA THR A 61 -11.46 15.38 -0.11
C THR A 61 -12.60 14.47 0.38
N THR A 62 -12.58 13.23 -0.09
CA THR A 62 -13.56 12.21 0.25
C THR A 62 -12.90 10.85 0.30
N VAL A 63 -13.61 9.89 0.89
CA VAL A 63 -13.27 8.47 0.82
C VAL A 63 -14.22 7.84 -0.19
N GLY A 64 -13.68 7.12 -1.16
CA GLY A 64 -14.46 6.33 -2.10
C GLY A 64 -14.19 4.85 -1.95
N VAL A 65 -15.17 4.06 -2.36
CA VAL A 65 -15.05 2.61 -2.43
C VAL A 65 -14.34 2.27 -3.74
N VAL A 66 -13.25 1.52 -3.62
CA VAL A 66 -12.54 0.94 -4.77
C VAL A 66 -13.35 -0.25 -5.22
N ASP A 67 -13.75 -0.30 -6.49
CA ASP A 67 -14.42 -1.48 -7.04
C ASP A 67 -13.36 -2.53 -7.45
N PRO A 68 -13.17 -3.62 -6.67
CA PRO A 68 -12.12 -4.59 -6.93
C PRO A 68 -12.40 -5.46 -8.16
N THR A 69 -13.61 -5.40 -8.71
CA THR A 69 -14.00 -6.16 -9.91
C THR A 69 -13.50 -5.49 -11.19
N ILE A 70 -13.23 -4.18 -11.15
CA ILE A 70 -12.78 -3.39 -12.31
C ILE A 70 -11.25 -3.42 -12.38
N ARG A 71 -10.68 -4.56 -12.76
CA ARG A 71 -9.23 -4.68 -13.00
C ARG A 71 -8.84 -4.01 -14.33
N ARG A 72 -8.56 -2.71 -14.32
CA ARG A 72 -7.80 -2.07 -15.39
C ARG A 72 -6.31 -2.15 -15.07
N ASN A 73 -5.64 -3.13 -15.66
CA ASN A 73 -4.18 -3.22 -15.60
C ASN A 73 -3.61 -2.13 -16.53
N VAL A 74 -2.98 -1.12 -15.95
CA VAL A 74 -2.11 -0.21 -16.71
C VAL A 74 -0.72 -0.80 -16.60
N ILE A 75 -0.21 -1.33 -17.71
CA ILE A 75 1.19 -1.74 -17.85
C ILE A 75 1.95 -0.43 -18.15
N PHE A 76 2.91 -0.07 -17.29
CA PHE A 76 3.84 1.03 -17.55
C PHE A 76 4.92 0.58 -18.52
#